data_AF-A0A2H9STP8-F1
#
_entry.id   AF-A0A2H9STP8-F1
#
_cell.length_a   1.000
_cell.length_b   1.000
_cell.length_c   1.000
_cell.angle_alpha   90.00
_cell.angle_beta   90.00
_cell.angle_gamma   90.00
#
_symmetry.space_group_name_H-M   'P 1'
#
loop_
_entity.id
_entity.type
_entity.pdbx_description
1 polymer ?
#
loop_
_entity_poly.entity_id
_entity_poly.type
_entity_poly.pdbx_seq_one_letter_code
_entity_poly.pdbx_strand_id
1 'polypeptide(L)' 'MNWQHIEEYLDEMITHQQKSLLKCGQKIVPALTSDDILQPNDFRELEENPLFRYEEGLLAGLNSARIALSALKKA' A
#
# COMPACT_ATOMS: atom_id res chain seq x y z
N MET A 1 -10.61 -10.26 21.90
CA MET A 1 -10.11 -9.62 20.67
C MET A 1 -11.10 -9.94 19.55
N ASN A 2 -11.74 -8.95 18.93
CA ASN A 2 -12.66 -9.22 17.82
C ASN A 2 -11.86 -9.21 16.52
N TRP A 3 -11.60 -10.40 15.96
CA TRP A 3 -10.85 -10.58 14.73
C TRP A 3 -11.50 -9.89 13.54
N GLN A 4 -12.83 -9.88 13.47
CA GLN A 4 -13.56 -9.23 12.38
C GLN A 4 -13.26 -7.74 12.34
N HIS A 5 -13.35 -7.03 13.47
CA HIS A 5 -13.03 -5.60 13.52
C HIS A 5 -11.56 -5.31 13.19
N ILE A 6 -10.63 -6.19 13.57
CA ILE A 6 -9.21 -6.03 13.23
C ILE A 6 -8.99 -6.14 11.72
N GLU A 7 -9.63 -7.12 11.08
CA GLU A 7 -9.57 -7.30 9.63
C GLU A 7 -10.19 -6.10 8.92
N GLU A 8 -11.36 -5.63 9.36
CA GLU A 8 -12.03 -4.44 8.83
C GLU A 8 -11.16 -3.18 8.93
N TYR A 9 -10.59 -2.89 10.10
CA TYR A 9 -9.71 -1.72 10.25
C TYR A 9 -8.43 -1.85 9.41
N LEU A 10 -7.87 -3.04 9.29
CA LEU A 10 -6.66 -3.24 8.50
C LEU A 10 -6.94 -3.06 6.99
N ASP A 11 -8.08 -3.54 6.50
CA ASP A 11 -8.51 -3.33 5.12
C ASP A 11 -8.81 -1.86 4.82
N GLU A 12 -9.41 -1.12 5.78
CA GLU A 12 -9.58 0.33 5.68
C GLU A 12 -8.23 1.05 5.59
N MET A 13 -7.26 0.69 6.44
CA MET A 13 -5.92 1.28 6.42
C MET A 13 -5.20 1.00 5.09
N ILE A 14 -5.27 -0.23 4.58
CA ILE A 14 -4.66 -0.61 3.29
C ILE A 14 -5.32 0.17 2.15
N THR A 15 -6.65 0.24 2.12
CA THR A 15 -7.40 0.97 1.09
C THR A 15 -7.06 2.46 1.10
N HIS A 16 -6.95 3.06 2.29
CA HIS A 16 -6.54 4.44 2.43
C HIS A 16 -5.10 4.65 1.94
N GLN A 17 -4.19 3.76 2.33
CA GLN A 17 -2.79 3.84 1.92
C GLN A 17 -2.60 3.69 0.40
N GLN A 18 -3.34 2.79 -0.25
CA GLN A 18 -3.33 2.66 -1.71
C GLN A 18 -3.76 3.96 -2.42
N LYS A 19 -4.78 4.65 -1.90
CA LYS A 19 -5.21 5.95 -2.43
C LYS A 19 -4.16 7.03 -2.21
N SER A 20 -3.49 7.04 -1.06
CA SER A 20 -2.39 7.98 -0.78
C SER A 20 -1.21 7.75 -1.72
N LEU A 21 -0.81 6.49 -1.92
CA LEU A 21 0.25 6.10 -2.84
C LEU A 21 -0.08 6.51 -4.28
N LEU A 22 -1.31 6.27 -4.75
CA LEU A 22 -1.76 6.71 -6.08
C LEU A 22 -1.69 8.22 -6.23
N LYS A 23 -2.21 8.97 -5.25
CA LYS A 23 -2.15 10.44 -5.28
C LYS A 23 -0.71 10.95 -5.23
N CYS A 24 0.18 10.26 -4.53
CA CYS A 24 1.61 10.59 -4.49
C CYS A 24 2.25 10.34 -5.87
N GLY A 25 2.00 9.17 -6.46
CA GLY A 25 2.47 8.81 -7.80
C GLY A 25 1.94 9.75 -8.88
N GLN A 26 0.66 10.13 -8.85
CA GLN A 26 0.05 11.06 -9.79
C GLN A 26 0.61 12.48 -9.74
N LYS A 27 1.24 12.89 -8.62
CA LYS A 27 1.98 14.16 -8.56
C LYS A 27 3.29 14.12 -9.34
N ILE A 28 3.83 12.92 -9.58
CA ILE A 28 5.10 12.69 -10.27
C ILE A 28 4.82 12.33 -11.73
N VAL A 29 3.92 11.36 -11.95
CA VAL A 29 3.46 10.88 -13.27
C VAL A 29 1.94 11.11 -13.35
N PRO A 30 1.47 12.21 -13.96
CA PRO A 30 0.04 12.57 -13.96
C PRO A 30 -0.91 11.53 -14.57
N ALA A 31 -0.42 10.71 -15.50
CA ALA A 31 -1.20 9.68 -16.17
C ALA A 31 -1.23 8.34 -15.40
N LEU A 32 -0.62 8.27 -14.21
CA LEU A 32 -0.51 7.03 -13.44
C LEU A 32 -1.89 6.50 -13.04
N THR A 33 -2.11 5.21 -13.29
CA THR A 33 -3.31 4.48 -12.94
C THR A 33 -3.11 3.61 -11.69
N SER A 34 -4.19 3.02 -11.18
CA SER A 34 -4.09 2.06 -10.07
C SER A 34 -3.33 0.80 -10.42
N ASP A 35 -3.37 0.39 -11.69
CA ASP A 35 -2.70 -0.82 -12.17
C ASP A 35 -1.19 -0.60 -12.25
N ASP A 36 -0.76 0.60 -12.64
CA ASP A 36 0.64 1.00 -12.71
C ASP A 36 1.32 0.99 -11.33
N ILE A 37 0.58 1.20 -10.24
CA ILE A 37 1.10 1.11 -8.87
C ILE A 37 1.52 -0.32 -8.51
N LEU A 38 0.95 -1.33 -9.18
CA LEU A 38 1.34 -2.71 -8.95
C LEU A 38 2.72 -3.00 -9.56
N GLN A 39 3.19 -2.18 -10.51
CA GLN A 39 4.47 -2.32 -11.21
C GLN A 39 5.21 -0.96 -11.24
N PRO A 40 5.53 -0.36 -10.06
CA PRO A 40 6.08 1.00 -10.02
C PRO A 40 7.50 1.07 -10.60
N ASN A 41 8.19 -0.06 -10.75
CA ASN A 41 9.52 -0.16 -11.36
C ASN A 41 9.51 0.14 -12.87
N ASP A 42 8.33 0.15 -13.51
CA ASP A 42 8.20 0.56 -14.91
C ASP A 42 8.36 2.09 -15.10
N PHE A 43 8.32 2.85 -14.00
CA PHE A 43 8.45 4.30 -13.97
C PHE A 43 9.68 4.71 -13.17
N ARG A 44 10.77 5.06 -13.86
CA ARG A 44 12.02 5.46 -13.21
C ARG A 44 11.81 6.69 -12.30
N GLU A 45 10.90 7.58 -12.67
CA GLU A 45 10.53 8.76 -11.90
C GLU A 45 9.92 8.42 -10.54
N LEU A 46 9.23 7.29 -10.41
CA LEU A 46 8.68 6.81 -9.14
C LEU A 46 9.76 6.13 -8.29
N GLU A 47 10.64 5.36 -8.94
CA GLU A 47 11.75 4.69 -8.27
C GLU A 47 12.73 5.69 -7.63
N GLU A 48 13.05 6.76 -8.35
CA GLU A 48 13.97 7.81 -7.92
C GLU A 48 13.34 8.78 -6.89
N ASN A 49 12.03 8.70 -6.62
CA ASN A 49 11.33 9.62 -5.74
C ASN A 49 11.22 9.10 -4.30
N PRO A 50 11.93 9.70 -3.31
CA PRO A 50 11.94 9.20 -1.94
C PRO A 50 10.57 9.22 -1.24
N LEU A 51 9.72 10.20 -1.57
CA LEU A 51 8.38 10.30 -0.99
C LEU A 51 7.48 9.17 -1.50
N PHE A 52 7.57 8.85 -2.79
CA PHE A 52 6.84 7.72 -3.35
C PHE A 52 7.31 6.39 -2.73
N ARG A 53 8.62 6.17 -2.63
CA ARG A 53 9.19 4.96 -1.99
C ARG A 53 8.79 4.81 -0.52
N TYR A 54 8.68 5.92 0.21
CA TYR A 54 8.19 5.90 1.59
C TYR A 54 6.74 5.43 1.68
N GLU A 55 5.85 5.99 0.87
CA GLU A 55 4.42 5.63 0.83
C GLU A 55 4.23 4.16 0.39
N GLU A 56 5.07 3.68 -0.54
CA GLU A 56 5.10 2.29 -0.98
C GLU A 56 5.54 1.36 0.17
N GLY A 57 6.59 1.72 0.90
CA GLY A 57 7.06 0.98 2.07
C GLY A 57 6.00 0.88 3.17
N LEU A 58 5.20 1.93 3.38
CA LEU A 58 4.10 1.92 4.33
C LEU A 58 3.00 0.92 3.91
N LEU A 59 2.65 0.89 2.61
CA LEU A 59 1.72 -0.11 2.07
C LEU A 59 2.25 -1.53 2.25
N ALA A 60 3.54 -1.76 1.96
CA ALA A 60 4.19 -3.05 2.18
C ALA A 60 4.18 -3.48 3.65
N GLY A 61 4.36 -2.53 4.59
CA GLY A 61 4.26 -2.76 6.02
C GLY A 61 2.86 -3.23 6.46
N LEU A 62 1.80 -2.55 5.97
CA LEU A 62 0.42 -2.95 6.25
C LEU A 62 0.09 -4.34 5.70
N ASN A 63 0.56 -4.65 4.50
CA ASN A 63 0.42 -5.98 3.90
C ASN A 63 1.15 -7.06 4.72
N SER A 64 2.34 -6.75 5.23
CA SER A 64 3.10 -7.65 6.09
C SER A 64 2.36 -7.92 7.41
N ALA A 65 1.77 -6.89 8.02
CA ALA A 65 0.94 -7.03 9.21
C ALA A 65 -0.28 -7.92 8.95
N ARG A 66 -0.95 -7.76 7.80
CA ARG A 66 -2.10 -8.60 7.40
C ARG A 66 -1.72 -10.06 7.28
N ILE A 67 -0.56 -10.36 6.68
CA ILE A 67 -0.06 -11.74 6.56
C ILE A 67 0.21 -12.33 7.95
N ALA A 68 0.89 -11.59 8.82
CA ALA A 68 1.21 -12.05 10.17
C ALA A 68 -0.05 -12.32 11.02
N LEU A 69 -1.02 -11.41 10.99
CA LEU A 69 -2.29 -11.56 11.71
C LEU A 69 -3.12 -12.73 11.15
N SER A 70 -3.13 -12.92 9.83
CA SER A 70 -3.79 -14.05 9.19
C SER A 70 -3.16 -15.39 9.60
N ALA A 71 -1.84 -15.45 9.77
CA ALA A 71 -1.17 -16.63 10.27
C ALA A 71 -1.52 -16.91 11.74
N LEU A 72 -1.56 -15.87 12.57
CA LEU A 72 -1.93 -15.99 13.99
C LEU A 72 -3.37 -16.48 14.19
N LYS A 73 -4.32 -16.05 13.35
CA LYS A 73 -5.72 -16.50 13.40
C LYS A 73 -5.90 -17.99 13.03
N LYS A 74 -4.99 -18.56 12.24
CA LYS A 74 -5.03 -19.97 11.81
C LYS A 74 -4.40 -20.92 12.83
N ALA A 75 -3.63 -20.40 13.79
CA ALA A 75 -2.97 -21.16 14.86
C ALA A 75 -3.90 -21.32 16.07
#